data_AF-A0A9D1G198-F1
#
_entry.id   AF-A0A9D1G198-F1
#
_cell.length_a   1.000
_cell.length_b   1.000
_cell.length_c   1.000
_cell.angle_alpha   90.00
_cell.angle_beta   90.00
_cell.angle_gamma   90.00
#
_symmetry.space_group_name_H-M   'P 1'
#
loop_
_entity.id
_entity.type
_entity.pdbx_description
1 polymer ?
#
loop_
_entity_poly.entity_id
_entity_poly.type
_entity_poly.pdbx_seq_one_letter_code
_entity_poly.pdbx_strand_id
1 'polypeptide(L)'
;SSFTYYVTWNTYVATEDILSESQAYEQVKAGNFEQYVPFQPGDILYINQCELAYLYDTKGFYQPVYEFSGYLNGDENPWACRIPALAK
;
A
#
# COMPACT_ATOMS: atom_id res chain seq x y z
N SER A 1 24.82 5.99 -27.44
CA SER A 1 23.56 6.41 -26.81
C SER A 1 23.86 6.80 -25.38
N SER A 2 23.69 8.06 -24.99
CA SER A 2 23.92 8.52 -23.61
C SER A 2 22.63 8.48 -22.81
N PHE A 3 22.59 7.69 -21.74
CA PHE A 3 21.53 7.77 -20.73
C PHE A 3 21.83 8.97 -19.82
N THR A 4 21.02 10.03 -19.88
CA THR A 4 21.08 11.11 -18.89
C THR A 4 20.22 10.72 -17.69
N TYR A 5 20.85 10.52 -16.54
CA TYR A 5 20.17 10.32 -15.26
C TYR A 5 19.98 11.68 -14.59
N TYR A 6 18.73 12.06 -14.31
CA TYR A 6 18.42 13.20 -13.46
C TYR A 6 18.23 12.66 -12.04
N VAL A 7 19.17 12.93 -11.13
CA VAL A 7 19.01 12.63 -9.71
C VAL A 7 18.22 13.77 -9.08
N THR A 8 17.02 13.48 -8.59
CA THR A 8 16.23 14.38 -7.75
C THR A 8 16.39 13.98 -6.29
N TRP A 9 16.85 14.91 -5.46
CA TRP A 9 16.96 14.71 -4.02
C TRP A 9 15.65 15.13 -3.35
N ASN A 10 15.07 14.24 -2.54
CA ASN A 10 13.93 14.58 -1.70
C ASN A 10 14.37 15.54 -0.59
N THR A 11 13.46 16.46 -0.24
CA THR A 11 13.62 17.34 0.92
C THR A 11 12.57 17.01 1.95
N TYR A 12 12.92 17.20 3.23
CA TYR A 12 11.97 17.04 4.31
C TYR A 12 10.87 18.10 4.21
N VAL A 13 9.61 17.68 4.28
CA VAL A 13 8.44 18.56 4.19
C VAL A 13 7.80 18.73 5.56
N ALA A 14 7.42 17.63 6.21
CA ALA A 14 6.71 17.65 7.50
C ALA A 14 6.85 16.32 8.25
N THR A 15 6.48 16.33 9.52
CA THR A 15 6.21 15.14 10.35
C THR A 15 4.70 15.09 10.54
N GLU A 16 4.10 13.96 10.17
CA GLU A 16 2.64 13.76 10.21
C GLU A 16 2.31 12.56 11.09
N ASP A 17 1.13 12.58 11.71
CA ASP A 17 0.60 11.41 12.40
C ASP A 17 0.11 10.37 11.37
N ILE A 18 0.50 9.12 11.59
CA ILE A 18 0.09 8.00 10.75
C ILE A 18 -0.85 7.07 11.51
N LEU A 19 -1.68 6.37 10.75
CA LEU A 19 -2.46 5.24 11.23
C LEU A 19 -1.51 4.21 11.86
N SER A 20 -2.00 3.49 12.86
CA SER A 20 -1.38 2.23 13.27
C SER A 20 -1.68 1.12 12.27
N GLU A 21 -0.88 0.06 12.27
CA GLU A 21 -1.10 -1.13 11.43
C GLU A 21 -2.50 -1.73 11.61
N SER A 22 -3.02 -1.75 12.84
CA SER A 22 -4.37 -2.26 13.11
C SER A 22 -5.46 -1.38 12.49
N GLN A 23 -5.31 -0.05 12.51
CA GLN A 23 -6.23 0.87 11.84
C GLN A 23 -6.18 0.71 10.32
N ALA A 24 -4.99 0.52 9.75
CA ALA A 24 -4.84 0.23 8.33
C ALA A 24 -5.47 -1.13 7.95
N TYR A 25 -5.31 -2.15 8.80
CA TYR A 25 -5.91 -3.46 8.62
C TYR A 25 -7.46 -3.42 8.65
N GLU A 26 -8.06 -2.59 9.48
CA GLU A 26 -9.52 -2.39 9.45
C GLU A 26 -10.00 -1.76 8.13
N GLN A 27 -9.18 -0.94 7.45
CA GLN A 27 -9.49 -0.47 6.10
C GLN A 27 -9.49 -1.63 5.08
N VAL A 28 -8.53 -2.55 5.20
CA VAL A 28 -8.48 -3.76 4.36
C VAL A 28 -9.74 -4.61 4.58
N LYS A 29 -10.14 -4.85 5.83
CA LYS A 29 -11.37 -5.58 6.15
C LYS A 29 -12.63 -4.91 5.61
N ALA A 30 -12.65 -3.58 5.56
CA ALA A 30 -13.74 -2.80 4.99
C ALA A 30 -13.76 -2.78 3.45
N GLY A 31 -12.74 -3.32 2.78
CA GLY A 31 -12.62 -3.29 1.32
C GLY A 31 -12.15 -1.93 0.78
N ASN A 32 -11.58 -1.07 1.62
CA ASN A 32 -11.16 0.29 1.26
C ASN A 32 -9.75 0.32 0.62
N PHE A 33 -9.57 -0.46 -0.44
CA PHE A 33 -8.32 -0.53 -1.19
C PHE A 33 -8.58 -0.73 -2.68
N GLU A 34 -7.60 -0.39 -3.50
CA GLU A 34 -7.67 -0.59 -4.94
C GLU A 34 -7.41 -2.05 -5.30
N GLN A 35 -8.24 -2.59 -6.18
CA GLN A 35 -8.09 -3.95 -6.67
C GLN A 35 -8.50 -4.05 -8.14
N TYR A 36 -7.58 -4.52 -8.98
CA TYR A 36 -7.79 -4.63 -10.42
C TYR A 36 -8.69 -5.81 -10.80
N VAL A 37 -8.50 -6.97 -10.16
CA VAL A 37 -9.29 -8.17 -10.41
C VAL A 37 -10.30 -8.31 -9.27
N PRO A 38 -11.61 -8.09 -9.51
CA PRO A 38 -12.61 -8.13 -8.44
C PRO A 38 -12.67 -9.51 -7.76
N PHE A 39 -12.84 -9.52 -6.44
CA PHE A 39 -13.17 -10.75 -5.71
C PHE A 39 -14.52 -11.31 -6.16
N GLN A 40 -14.65 -12.63 -6.09
CA GLN A 40 -15.91 -13.34 -6.27
C GLN A 40 -16.50 -13.73 -4.90
N PRO A 41 -17.85 -13.81 -4.78
CA PRO A 41 -18.47 -14.35 -3.59
C PRO A 41 -17.94 -15.76 -3.27
N GLY A 42 -17.44 -15.95 -2.04
CA GLY A 42 -16.83 -17.19 -1.59
C GLY A 42 -15.31 -17.20 -1.64
N ASP A 43 -14.67 -16.18 -2.22
CA ASP A 43 -13.22 -16.02 -2.13
C ASP A 43 -12.76 -15.88 -0.67
N ILE A 44 -11.63 -16.49 -0.35
CA ILE A 44 -10.96 -16.39 0.95
C ILE A 44 -9.65 -15.66 0.75
N LEU A 45 -9.54 -14.47 1.37
CA LEU A 45 -8.31 -13.70 1.41
C LEU A 45 -7.52 -14.04 2.68
N TYR A 46 -6.29 -14.50 2.49
CA TYR A 46 -5.33 -14.71 3.56
C TYR A 46 -4.31 -13.59 3.53
N ILE A 47 -4.09 -12.94 4.67
CA ILE A 47 -3.14 -11.83 4.83
C ILE A 47 -2.09 -12.30 5.83
N ASN A 48 -0.82 -12.24 5.46
CA ASN A 48 0.27 -12.74 6.30
C ASN A 48 1.44 -11.75 6.45
N GLN A 49 1.42 -10.62 5.74
CA GLN A 49 2.43 -9.57 5.85
C GLN A 49 1.78 -8.18 5.84
N CYS A 50 2.44 -7.27 6.54
CA CYS A 50 2.14 -5.84 6.59
C CYS A 50 3.47 -5.10 6.75
N GLU A 51 3.77 -4.16 5.86
CA GLU A 51 5.00 -3.38 5.90
C GLU A 51 4.70 -1.89 5.72
N LEU A 52 5.40 -1.02 6.46
CA LEU A 52 5.40 0.42 6.21
C LEU A 52 6.39 0.74 5.09
N ALA A 53 5.85 1.11 3.93
CA ALA A 53 6.61 1.53 2.76
C ALA A 53 6.39 3.02 2.47
N TYR A 54 7.06 3.53 1.44
CA TYR A 54 6.89 4.90 0.99
C TYR A 54 6.77 4.95 -0.53
N LEU A 55 5.80 5.72 -1.03
CA LEU A 55 5.51 5.88 -2.45
C LEU A 55 5.24 7.34 -2.79
N TYR A 56 5.53 7.73 -4.03
CA TYR A 56 5.14 9.04 -4.52
C TYR A 56 3.64 9.08 -4.78
N ASP A 57 2.97 10.10 -4.25
CA ASP A 57 1.60 10.43 -4.63
C ASP A 57 1.56 11.10 -6.02
N THR A 58 0.36 11.38 -6.51
CA THR A 58 0.16 12.04 -7.82
C THR A 58 0.67 13.48 -7.87
N LYS A 59 1.04 14.06 -6.72
CA LYS A 59 1.58 15.42 -6.58
C LYS A 59 3.10 15.41 -6.36
N GLY A 60 3.74 14.24 -6.33
CA GLY A 60 5.19 14.08 -6.18
C GLY A 60 5.68 14.09 -4.73
N PHE A 61 4.80 13.96 -3.74
CA PHE A 61 5.21 13.77 -2.34
C PHE A 61 5.50 12.30 -2.06
N TYR A 62 6.65 12.02 -1.46
CA TYR A 62 7.02 10.69 -1.02
C TYR A 62 6.39 10.40 0.36
N GLN A 63 5.28 9.67 0.36
CA GLN A 63 4.39 9.51 1.52
C GLN A 63 4.37 8.07 2.04
N PRO A 64 4.14 7.88 3.35
CA PRO A 64 4.06 6.56 3.94
C PRO A 64 2.77 5.83 3.51
N VAL A 65 2.90 4.53 3.24
CA VAL A 65 1.81 3.62 2.92
C VAL A 65 2.01 2.30 3.66
N TYR A 66 0.93 1.67 4.11
CA TYR A 66 0.97 0.28 4.55
C TYR A 66 0.73 -0.63 3.35
N GLU A 67 1.69 -1.50 3.05
CA GLU A 67 1.59 -2.55 2.05
C GLU A 67 1.23 -3.86 2.73
N PHE A 68 0.04 -4.38 2.43
CA PHE A 68 -0.41 -5.69 2.87
C PHE A 68 -0.21 -6.70 1.75
N SER A 69 0.21 -7.90 2.09
CA SER A 69 0.31 -8.99 1.13
C SER A 69 -0.12 -10.33 1.74
N GLY A 70 -0.37 -11.27 0.83
CA GLY A 70 -0.85 -12.61 1.15
C GLY A 70 -1.36 -13.29 -0.12
N TYR A 71 -2.50 -13.97 -0.04
CA TYR A 71 -2.97 -14.83 -1.13
C TYR A 71 -4.49 -15.06 -1.11
N LEU A 72 -5.04 -15.36 -2.29
CA LEU A 72 -6.46 -15.60 -2.54
C LEU A 72 -6.73 -17.08 -2.81
N ASN A 73 -7.64 -17.71 -2.06
CA ASN A 73 -8.06 -19.11 -2.27
C ASN A 73 -6.94 -20.16 -2.20
N GLY A 74 -5.73 -19.79 -1.76
CA GLY A 74 -4.54 -20.65 -1.74
C GLY A 74 -3.30 -19.86 -2.09
N ASP A 75 -2.12 -20.39 -1.74
CA ASP A 75 -0.81 -19.74 -1.88
C ASP A 75 -0.36 -19.50 -3.33
N GLU A 76 -0.99 -20.16 -4.31
CA GLU A 76 -0.69 -19.99 -5.74
C GLU A 76 -1.20 -18.67 -6.35
N ASN A 77 -2.07 -17.94 -5.65
CA ASN A 77 -2.65 -16.69 -6.14
C ASN A 77 -2.28 -15.52 -5.21
N PRO A 78 -1.09 -14.91 -5.40
CA PRO A 78 -0.62 -13.84 -4.53
C PRO A 78 -1.51 -12.61 -4.65
N TRP A 79 -1.75 -11.97 -3.52
CA TRP A 79 -2.50 -10.73 -3.41
C TRP A 79 -1.66 -9.69 -2.67
N ALA A 80 -1.80 -8.44 -3.08
CA ALA A 80 -1.27 -7.31 -2.34
C ALA A 80 -2.19 -6.11 -2.50
N CYS A 81 -2.24 -5.26 -1.47
CA CYS A 81 -2.88 -3.96 -1.55
C CYS A 81 -2.11 -2.92 -0.73
N ARG A 82 -2.48 -1.65 -0.91
CA ARG A 82 -1.86 -0.53 -0.22
C ARG A 82 -2.91 0.35 0.42
N ILE A 83 -2.65 0.76 1.65
CA ILE A 83 -3.46 1.71 2.42
C ILE A 83 -2.60 2.95 2.69
N PRO A 84 -3.04 4.16 2.30
CA PRO A 84 -2.36 5.39 2.71
C PRO A 84 -2.23 5.46 4.23
N ALA A 85 -1.02 5.70 4.75
CA ALA A 85 -0.78 5.69 6.18
C ALA A 85 -1.12 7.02 6.85
N LEU A 86 -1.20 8.13 6.10
CA LEU A 86 -1.57 9.43 6.65
C LEU A 86 -2.99 9.40 7.22
N ALA A 87 -3.14 9.79 8.48
CA ALA A 87 -4.44 9.97 9.10
C ALA A 87 -5.20 11.12 8.41
N LYS A 88 -6.50 10.95 8.19
CA LYS A 88 -7.37 12.03 7.67
C LYS A 88 -7.87 12.92 8.80
#